data_AF-A0A9E5I3B2-F1
#
_entry.id   AF-A0A9E5I3B2-F1
#
_cell.length_a   1.000
_cell.length_b   1.000
_cell.length_c   1.000
_cell.angle_alpha   90.00
_cell.angle_beta   90.00
_cell.angle_gamma   90.00
#
_symmetry.space_group_name_H-M   'P 1'
#
loop_
_entity.id
_entity.type
_entity.pdbx_description
1 polymer ?
#
loop_
_entity_poly.entity_id
_entity_poly.type
_entity_poly.pdbx_seq_one_letter_code
_entity_poly.pdbx_strand_id
1 'polypeptide(L)'
;MTKSEKAASKLNKDATKRDKGKFKKCDVLSTGPDESSHHDSANITHDDLHKQPREELSKKQYEKELKKLYLELIKLQEWVTTTQARVVVIFEGRDAAGKGGVIKRITEPLNPRVCRIAALGTPSPKEKTQWYFQRYVAHLPAGGEIVLFDRSWYNRAGVEHVMGFC
;
A
#
# COMPACT_ATOMS: atom_id res chain seq x y z
N MET A 1 22.69 11.75 45.94
CA MET A 1 21.54 11.78 45.01
C MET A 1 21.14 13.23 44.78
N THR A 2 21.18 13.64 43.52
CA THR A 2 21.21 15.03 43.04
C THR A 2 19.80 15.58 42.77
N LYS A 3 19.67 16.91 42.71
CA LYS A 3 18.42 17.71 42.66
C LYS A 3 17.43 17.43 41.51
N SER A 4 17.56 16.33 40.77
CA SER A 4 16.69 15.90 39.66
C SER A 4 15.63 14.86 40.05
N GLU A 5 15.59 14.37 41.30
CA GLU A 5 14.63 13.33 41.74
C GLU A 5 13.41 13.87 42.51
N LYS A 6 13.24 15.19 42.66
CA LYS A 6 12.12 15.81 43.41
C LYS A 6 10.99 16.41 42.56
N ALA A 7 11.01 16.22 41.24
CA ALA A 7 9.98 16.73 40.33
C ALA A 7 8.91 15.69 39.91
N ALA A 8 9.09 14.41 40.26
CA ALA A 8 8.20 13.32 39.84
C ALA A 8 7.10 12.95 40.87
N SER A 9 6.96 13.70 41.97
CA SER A 9 6.04 13.34 43.07
C SER A 9 4.93 14.37 43.35
N LYS A 10 4.61 15.26 42.39
CA LYS A 10 3.63 16.35 42.63
C LYS A 10 2.61 16.61 41.51
N LEU A 11 2.39 15.65 40.62
CA LEU A 11 1.20 15.58 39.76
C LEU A 11 0.44 14.31 40.13
N ASN A 12 -0.46 14.53 41.08
CA ASN A 12 -1.23 13.56 41.83
C ASN A 12 -2.69 13.76 41.40
N LYS A 13 -3.50 12.70 41.49
CA LYS A 13 -4.88 12.81 42.01
C LYS A 13 -5.95 13.54 41.18
N ASP A 14 -6.07 13.28 39.87
CA ASP A 14 -7.27 13.68 39.11
C ASP A 14 -7.97 12.55 38.32
N ALA A 15 -7.56 11.28 38.49
CA ALA A 15 -8.12 10.15 37.74
C ALA A 15 -9.28 9.40 38.45
N THR A 16 -9.86 9.95 39.52
CA THR A 16 -10.94 9.30 40.26
C THR A 16 -12.05 10.29 40.63
N LYS A 17 -12.99 10.54 39.71
CA LYS A 17 -14.44 10.79 39.96
C LYS A 17 -15.14 11.42 38.75
N ARG A 18 -16.34 10.91 38.45
CA ARG A 18 -17.38 11.36 37.48
C ARG A 18 -17.20 10.67 36.12
N ASP A 19 -18.09 9.79 35.69
CA ASP A 19 -19.47 10.14 35.36
C ASP A 19 -20.51 9.04 35.73
N LYS A 20 -21.71 9.50 36.12
CA LYS A 20 -22.86 8.70 36.54
C LYS A 20 -24.01 8.95 35.56
N GLY A 21 -24.64 7.88 35.06
CA GLY A 21 -25.97 7.89 34.43
C GLY A 21 -25.90 7.83 32.89
N LYS A 22 -26.78 7.15 32.15
CA LYS A 22 -28.09 6.56 32.42
C LYS A 22 -28.23 5.30 31.54
N PHE A 23 -28.55 4.16 32.14
CA PHE A 23 -29.12 3.03 31.40
C PHE A 23 -30.64 3.08 31.60
N LYS A 24 -31.40 3.28 30.52
CA LYS A 24 -32.86 3.15 30.52
C LYS A 24 -33.23 1.69 30.25
N LYS A 25 -34.17 1.17 31.03
CA LYS A 25 -34.76 -0.16 30.94
C LYS A 25 -36.24 -0.03 30.54
N CYS A 26 -36.80 -1.17 30.10
CA CYS A 26 -38.21 -1.60 30.06
C CYS A 26 -38.89 -1.48 28.69
N ASP A 27 -39.73 -2.41 28.23
CA ASP A 27 -40.09 -3.83 28.51
C ASP A 27 -40.92 -4.23 27.24
N VAL A 28 -41.25 -5.49 26.90
CA VAL A 28 -42.54 -6.12 27.28
C VAL A 28 -42.84 -7.32 26.30
N LEU A 29 -43.29 -8.45 26.89
CA LEU A 29 -44.20 -9.54 26.46
C LEU A 29 -43.82 -10.69 25.49
N SER A 30 -44.31 -11.85 25.91
CA SER A 30 -44.34 -13.24 25.40
C SER A 30 -45.46 -13.54 24.39
N THR A 31 -45.30 -14.55 23.51
CA THR A 31 -46.15 -15.79 23.33
C THR A 31 -46.06 -16.38 21.89
N GLY A 32 -45.93 -17.72 21.78
CA GLY A 32 -46.59 -18.55 20.74
C GLY A 32 -45.83 -18.93 19.45
N PRO A 33 -46.19 -20.04 18.75
CA PRO A 33 -45.25 -20.98 18.13
C PRO A 33 -45.24 -21.05 16.57
N ASP A 34 -44.20 -21.73 16.04
CA ASP A 34 -44.00 -22.36 14.71
C ASP A 34 -44.85 -21.89 13.52
N GLU A 35 -44.18 -21.31 12.50
CA GLU A 35 -44.49 -21.60 11.10
C GLU A 35 -43.21 -21.68 10.26
N SER A 36 -43.05 -22.84 9.62
CA SER A 36 -42.04 -23.15 8.62
C SER A 36 -42.01 -22.14 7.48
N SER A 37 -40.85 -21.56 7.20
CA SER A 37 -40.56 -21.04 5.87
C SER A 37 -39.12 -21.38 5.48
N HIS A 38 -39.04 -22.09 4.37
CA HIS A 38 -37.89 -22.55 3.60
C HIS A 38 -36.57 -21.82 3.86
N HIS A 39 -35.54 -22.60 4.25
CA HIS A 39 -34.14 -22.23 4.05
C HIS A 39 -33.83 -22.20 2.55
N ASP A 40 -34.28 -21.17 1.85
CA ASP A 40 -33.70 -20.82 0.56
C ASP A 40 -32.34 -20.19 0.85
N SER A 41 -31.33 -21.06 0.89
CA SER A 41 -29.94 -20.66 0.77
C SER A 41 -29.80 -19.98 -0.58
N ALA A 42 -29.91 -18.65 -0.61
CA ALA A 42 -29.59 -17.88 -1.80
C ALA A 42 -28.16 -18.25 -2.21
N ASN A 43 -28.06 -18.99 -3.32
CA ASN A 43 -26.79 -19.28 -3.97
C ASN A 43 -26.21 -17.94 -4.41
N ILE A 44 -25.35 -17.35 -3.57
CA ILE A 44 -24.55 -16.18 -3.92
C ILE A 44 -23.67 -16.63 -5.08
N THR A 45 -23.98 -16.15 -6.27
CA THR A 45 -23.21 -16.44 -7.47
C THR A 45 -21.88 -15.68 -7.39
N HIS A 46 -20.84 -16.18 -8.06
CA HIS A 46 -19.56 -15.47 -8.14
C HIS A 46 -19.71 -14.04 -8.72
N ASP A 47 -20.80 -13.77 -9.45
CA ASP A 47 -21.14 -12.45 -9.99
C ASP A 47 -21.64 -11.46 -8.92
N ASP A 48 -22.15 -11.93 -7.78
CA ASP A 48 -22.65 -11.08 -6.70
C ASP A 48 -21.52 -10.42 -5.88
N LEU A 49 -20.30 -10.96 -5.96
CA LEU A 49 -19.12 -10.44 -5.25
C LEU A 49 -18.53 -9.16 -5.89
N HIS A 50 -18.94 -8.81 -7.11
CA HIS A 50 -18.38 -7.68 -7.86
C HIS A 50 -19.22 -6.39 -7.84
N LYS A 51 -20.31 -6.36 -7.06
CA LYS A 51 -21.27 -5.25 -7.07
C LYS A 51 -21.23 -4.35 -5.84
N GLN A 52 -20.07 -4.24 -5.18
CA GLN A 52 -19.86 -3.18 -4.20
C GLN A 52 -19.45 -1.90 -4.95
N PRO A 53 -20.19 -0.78 -4.82
CA PRO A 53 -19.74 0.50 -5.35
C PRO A 53 -18.37 0.79 -4.75
N ARG A 54 -17.35 0.94 -5.60
CA ARG A 54 -16.04 1.41 -5.12
C ARG A 54 -16.25 2.86 -4.72
N GLU A 55 -16.26 3.14 -3.42
CA GLU A 55 -16.28 4.52 -2.94
C GLU A 55 -15.01 5.22 -3.44
N GLU A 56 -15.17 6.09 -4.44
CA GLU A 56 -14.09 6.90 -4.97
C GLU A 56 -13.68 7.94 -3.92
N LEU A 57 -12.38 8.02 -3.63
CA LEU A 57 -11.86 9.03 -2.72
C LEU A 57 -12.14 10.42 -3.28
N SER A 58 -12.72 11.30 -2.46
CA SER A 58 -12.81 12.71 -2.86
C SER A 58 -11.40 13.28 -3.05
N LYS A 59 -11.25 14.20 -4.01
CA LYS A 59 -9.97 14.85 -4.31
C LYS A 59 -9.30 15.44 -3.06
N LYS A 60 -10.09 16.05 -2.17
CA LYS A 60 -9.60 16.65 -0.92
C LYS A 60 -9.06 15.60 0.06
N GLN A 61 -9.71 14.45 0.19
CA GLN A 61 -9.23 13.35 1.02
C GLN A 61 -7.96 12.75 0.42
N TYR A 62 -7.95 12.49 -0.89
CA TYR A 62 -6.77 11.99 -1.60
C TYR A 62 -5.54 12.88 -1.39
N GLU A 63 -5.65 14.19 -1.64
CA GLU A 63 -4.53 15.12 -1.49
C GLU A 63 -4.04 15.25 -0.05
N LYS A 64 -4.96 15.14 0.92
CA LYS A 64 -4.61 15.15 2.35
C LYS A 64 -3.77 13.93 2.73
N GLU A 65 -4.19 12.74 2.34
CA GLU A 65 -3.44 11.51 2.65
C GLU A 65 -2.13 11.43 1.84
N LEU A 66 -2.14 11.87 0.59
CA LEU A 66 -0.94 11.94 -0.26
C LEU A 66 0.17 12.75 0.40
N LYS A 67 -0.15 13.93 0.96
CA LYS A 67 0.84 14.77 1.66
C LYS A 67 1.45 14.07 2.88
N LYS A 68 0.67 13.29 3.62
CA LYS A 68 1.19 12.51 4.75
C LYS A 68 2.15 11.43 4.26
N LEU A 69 1.76 10.70 3.22
CA LEU A 69 2.59 9.66 2.63
C LEU A 69 3.89 10.22 2.03
N TYR A 70 3.87 11.44 1.50
CA TYR A 70 5.08 12.10 1.01
C TYR A 70 6.10 12.36 2.12
N LEU A 71 5.64 12.74 3.33
CA LEU A 71 6.53 12.86 4.48
C LEU A 71 7.13 11.51 4.87
N GLU A 72 6.35 10.44 4.85
CA GLU A 72 6.85 9.09 5.15
C GLU A 72 7.82 8.58 4.07
N LEU A 73 7.61 8.92 2.79
CA LEU A 73 8.54 8.60 1.71
C LEU A 73 9.89 9.29 1.89
N ILE A 74 9.91 10.55 2.35
CA ILE A 74 11.15 11.27 2.64
C ILE A 74 11.92 10.60 3.79
N LYS A 75 11.22 10.19 4.86
CA LYS A 75 11.82 9.45 5.98
C LYS A 75 12.36 8.10 5.52
N LEU A 76 11.63 7.37 4.68
CA LEU A 76 12.09 6.13 4.08
C LEU A 76 13.37 6.34 3.28
N GLN A 77 13.43 7.39 2.46
CA GLN A 77 14.62 7.72 1.69
C GLN A 77 15.83 7.98 2.60
N GLU A 78 15.66 8.77 3.66
CA GLU A 78 16.71 9.03 4.64
C GLU A 78 17.18 7.75 5.34
N TRP A 79 16.26 6.86 5.69
CA TRP A 79 16.61 5.56 6.23
C TRP A 79 17.40 4.70 5.21
N VAL A 80 16.98 4.68 3.95
CA VAL A 80 17.67 3.92 2.89
C VAL A 80 19.11 4.41 2.72
N THR A 81 19.33 5.73 2.66
CA THR A 81 20.67 6.29 2.46
C THR A 81 21.56 6.11 3.69
N THR A 82 21.03 6.28 4.91
CA THR A 82 21.81 6.12 6.15
C THR A 82 22.19 4.68 6.43
N THR A 83 21.29 3.72 6.14
CA THR A 83 21.54 2.29 6.37
C THR A 83 22.20 1.58 5.18
N GLN A 84 22.37 2.28 4.05
CA GLN A 84 22.82 1.70 2.79
C GLN A 84 21.93 0.55 2.29
N ALA A 85 20.64 0.57 2.66
CA ALA A 85 19.67 -0.40 2.18
C ALA A 85 19.54 -0.32 0.65
N ARG A 86 19.17 -1.45 0.04
CA ARG A 86 19.00 -1.59 -1.41
C ARG A 86 17.54 -1.93 -1.66
N VAL A 87 16.80 -1.01 -2.30
CA VAL A 87 15.35 -1.16 -2.47
C VAL A 87 14.99 -1.27 -3.94
N VAL A 88 14.25 -2.34 -4.27
CA VAL A 88 13.63 -2.54 -5.58
C VAL A 88 12.12 -2.57 -5.41
N VAL A 89 11.40 -1.81 -6.24
CA VAL A 89 9.94 -1.87 -6.34
C VAL A 89 9.57 -2.17 -7.78
N ILE A 90 8.76 -3.20 -8.00
CA ILE A 90 8.35 -3.64 -9.34
C ILE A 90 6.88 -3.27 -9.57
N PHE A 91 6.62 -2.59 -10.68
CA PHE A 91 5.28 -2.22 -11.11
C PHE A 91 4.85 -3.08 -12.31
N GLU A 92 3.97 -4.03 -12.05
CA GLU A 92 3.31 -4.86 -13.07
C GLU A 92 1.82 -4.59 -13.11
N GLY A 93 1.18 -4.94 -14.23
CA GLY A 93 -0.25 -4.77 -14.42
C GLY A 93 -0.62 -4.52 -15.88
N ARG A 94 -1.92 -4.62 -16.18
CA ARG A 94 -2.46 -4.41 -17.52
C ARG A 94 -2.15 -3.01 -18.07
N ASP A 95 -2.28 -2.86 -19.37
CA ASP A 95 -2.20 -1.55 -20.01
C ASP A 95 -3.31 -0.64 -19.47
N ALA A 96 -3.01 0.66 -19.33
CA ALA A 96 -3.87 1.67 -18.71
C ALA A 96 -4.25 1.42 -17.23
N ALA A 97 -3.64 0.47 -16.51
CA ALA A 97 -3.91 0.23 -15.09
C ALA A 97 -3.43 1.35 -14.12
N GLY A 98 -2.75 2.39 -14.62
CA GLY A 98 -2.31 3.53 -13.80
C GLY A 98 -0.90 3.45 -13.20
N LYS A 99 -0.07 2.48 -13.61
CA LYS A 99 1.31 2.28 -13.11
C LYS A 99 2.15 3.56 -13.12
N GLY A 100 2.22 4.23 -14.27
CA GLY A 100 3.00 5.48 -14.41
C GLY A 100 2.52 6.61 -13.50
N GLY A 101 1.21 6.67 -13.22
CA GLY A 101 0.64 7.63 -12.26
C GLY A 101 1.13 7.37 -10.83
N VAL A 102 1.14 6.10 -10.41
CA VAL A 102 1.66 5.70 -9.10
C VAL A 102 3.16 5.98 -8.98
N ILE A 103 3.95 5.57 -9.99
CA ILE A 103 5.40 5.84 -10.02
C ILE A 103 5.66 7.33 -9.88
N LYS A 104 4.96 8.16 -10.66
CA LYS A 104 5.08 9.62 -10.59
C LYS A 104 4.87 10.14 -9.17
N ARG A 105 3.80 9.71 -8.49
CA ARG A 105 3.49 10.13 -7.11
C ARG A 105 4.53 9.68 -6.10
N ILE A 106 5.10 8.49 -6.25
CA ILE A 106 6.19 8.01 -5.39
C ILE A 106 7.46 8.84 -5.60
N THR A 107 7.80 9.18 -6.85
CA THR A 107 9.03 9.90 -7.15
C THR A 107 8.96 11.40 -6.88
N GLU A 108 7.78 12.01 -6.92
CA GLU A 108 7.57 13.45 -6.79
C GLU A 108 8.20 14.08 -5.52
N PRO A 109 8.11 13.47 -4.31
CA PRO A 109 8.78 14.00 -3.12
C PRO A 109 10.23 13.56 -2.94
N LEU A 110 10.77 12.68 -3.79
CA LEU A 110 12.06 12.02 -3.58
C LEU A 110 13.19 12.69 -4.38
N ASN A 111 14.41 12.59 -3.86
CA ASN A 111 15.62 13.04 -4.54
C ASN A 111 15.94 12.08 -5.70
N PRO A 112 16.04 12.58 -6.95
CA PRO A 112 16.28 11.74 -8.13
C PRO A 112 17.64 11.04 -8.14
N ARG A 113 18.58 11.46 -7.27
CA ARG A 113 19.87 10.78 -7.09
C ARG A 113 19.77 9.52 -6.21
N VAL A 114 18.72 9.43 -5.39
CA VAL A 114 18.47 8.30 -4.49
C VAL A 114 17.43 7.36 -5.09
N CYS A 115 16.36 7.92 -5.66
CA CYS A 115 15.29 7.16 -6.29
C CYS A 115 15.30 7.36 -7.80
N ARG A 116 15.56 6.28 -8.55
CA ARG A 116 15.54 6.28 -10.02
C ARG A 116 14.53 5.30 -10.59
N ILE A 117 14.09 5.55 -11.81
CA ILE A 117 13.14 4.69 -12.54
C ILE A 117 13.93 3.88 -13.58
N ALA A 118 13.71 2.56 -13.59
CA ALA A 118 14.16 1.66 -14.65
C ALA A 118 12.96 1.32 -15.53
N ALA A 119 12.86 1.97 -16.70
CA ALA A 119 11.81 1.74 -17.68
C ALA A 119 12.45 1.20 -18.97
N LEU A 120 12.60 -0.12 -19.07
CA LEU A 120 13.27 -0.77 -20.20
C LEU A 120 12.27 -1.00 -21.33
N GLY A 121 12.64 -0.58 -22.54
CA GLY A 121 11.89 -0.88 -23.75
C GLY A 121 12.13 -2.30 -24.28
N THR A 122 11.68 -2.54 -25.51
CA THR A 122 11.94 -3.77 -26.26
C THR A 122 13.44 -4.10 -26.27
N PRO A 123 13.84 -5.36 -26.02
CA PRO A 123 15.25 -5.73 -26.05
C PRO A 123 15.84 -5.52 -27.44
N SER A 124 17.03 -4.92 -27.48
CA SER A 124 17.86 -4.78 -28.67
C SER A 124 18.29 -6.14 -29.22
N PRO A 125 18.73 -6.24 -30.50
CA PRO A 125 19.21 -7.49 -31.07
C PRO A 125 20.30 -8.17 -30.23
N LYS A 126 21.19 -7.38 -29.61
CA LYS A 126 22.23 -7.90 -28.71
C LYS A 126 21.66 -8.41 -27.39
N GLU A 127 20.71 -7.71 -26.78
CA GLU A 127 20.08 -8.16 -25.53
C GLU A 127 19.27 -9.44 -25.73
N LYS A 128 18.70 -9.66 -26.92
CA LYS A 128 17.97 -10.90 -27.24
C LYS A 128 18.87 -12.14 -27.27
N THR A 129 20.16 -11.97 -27.57
CA THR A 129 21.13 -13.07 -27.57
C THR A 129 21.87 -13.23 -26.24
N GLN A 130 21.65 -12.31 -25.30
CA GLN A 130 22.18 -12.38 -23.95
C GLN A 130 21.29 -13.23 -23.04
N TRP A 131 21.81 -13.54 -21.85
CA TRP A 131 20.98 -14.11 -20.80
C TRP A 131 19.87 -13.12 -20.43
N TYR A 132 18.61 -13.57 -20.39
CA TYR A 132 17.44 -12.70 -20.25
C TYR A 132 17.52 -11.70 -19.08
N PHE A 133 18.01 -12.16 -17.92
CA PHE A 133 18.11 -11.33 -16.72
C PHE A 133 19.25 -10.30 -16.79
N GLN A 134 20.22 -10.48 -17.70
CA GLN A 134 21.42 -9.64 -17.78
C GLN A 134 21.08 -8.16 -17.95
N ARG A 135 20.08 -7.84 -18.79
CA ARG A 135 19.65 -6.45 -19.00
C ARG A 135 19.04 -5.82 -17.74
N TYR A 136 18.38 -6.60 -16.89
CA TYR A 136 17.73 -6.10 -15.67
C TYR A 136 18.71 -5.98 -14.51
N VAL A 137 19.64 -6.92 -14.38
CA VAL A 137 20.66 -6.93 -13.31
C VAL A 137 21.49 -5.64 -13.32
N ALA A 138 21.77 -5.09 -14.49
CA ALA A 138 22.48 -3.82 -14.66
C ALA A 138 21.76 -2.62 -14.01
N HIS A 139 20.46 -2.73 -13.74
CA HIS A 139 19.65 -1.68 -13.12
C HIS A 139 19.37 -1.90 -11.65
N LEU A 140 19.82 -2.99 -11.03
CA LEU A 140 19.62 -3.22 -9.60
C LEU A 140 20.28 -2.11 -8.75
N PRO A 141 19.72 -1.77 -7.57
CA PRO A 141 20.23 -0.71 -6.72
C PRO A 141 21.60 -1.04 -6.14
N ALA A 142 22.48 -0.04 -6.12
CA ALA A 142 23.61 0.00 -5.20
C ALA A 142 23.14 0.37 -3.78
N GLY A 143 24.05 0.31 -2.80
CA GLY A 143 23.75 0.70 -1.42
C GLY A 143 23.20 2.13 -1.33
N GLY A 144 22.09 2.30 -0.62
CA GLY A 144 21.44 3.59 -0.48
C GLY A 144 20.59 4.01 -1.68
N GLU A 145 20.35 3.13 -2.65
CA GLU A 145 19.50 3.41 -3.81
C GLU A 145 18.12 2.76 -3.72
N ILE A 146 17.14 3.45 -4.30
CA ILE A 146 15.79 2.96 -4.57
C ILE A 146 15.62 2.91 -6.10
N VAL A 147 15.22 1.75 -6.62
CA VAL A 147 14.94 1.57 -8.05
C VAL A 147 13.50 1.12 -8.26
N LEU A 148 12.75 1.93 -9.00
CA LEU A 148 11.38 1.64 -9.41
C LEU A 148 11.39 1.07 -10.82
N PHE A 149 11.01 -0.19 -10.99
CA PHE A 149 10.90 -0.84 -12.30
C PHE A 149 9.51 -0.61 -12.89
N ASP A 150 9.43 0.17 -13.98
CA ASP A 150 8.22 0.26 -14.81
C ASP A 150 8.24 -0.87 -15.84
N ARG A 151 7.55 -1.97 -15.50
CA ARG A 151 7.78 -3.32 -16.04
C ARG A 151 9.13 -3.89 -15.64
N SER A 152 9.21 -5.21 -15.65
CA SER A 152 10.38 -5.95 -15.14
C SER A 152 10.65 -7.21 -15.96
N TRP A 153 11.43 -8.13 -15.39
CA TRP A 153 11.61 -9.48 -15.91
C TRP A 153 10.30 -10.29 -15.96
N TYR A 154 9.23 -9.85 -15.28
CA TYR A 154 7.90 -10.46 -15.42
C TYR A 154 7.25 -10.23 -16.80
N ASN A 155 7.83 -9.40 -17.67
CA ASN A 155 7.42 -9.31 -19.08
C ASN A 155 7.39 -10.69 -19.75
N ARG A 156 8.35 -11.58 -19.41
CA ARG A 156 8.39 -12.97 -19.90
C ARG A 156 7.14 -13.76 -19.52
N ALA A 157 6.68 -13.62 -18.29
CA ALA A 157 5.53 -14.34 -17.76
C ALA A 157 4.18 -13.72 -18.18
N GLY A 158 4.21 -12.51 -18.74
CA GLY A 158 3.02 -11.78 -19.19
C GLY A 158 2.99 -11.63 -20.70
N VAL A 159 3.40 -10.45 -21.18
CA VAL A 159 3.24 -10.04 -22.58
C VAL A 159 3.99 -10.97 -23.53
N GLU A 160 5.21 -11.39 -23.20
CA GLU A 160 6.00 -12.25 -24.09
C GLU A 160 5.32 -13.62 -24.28
N HIS A 161 4.78 -14.21 -23.21
CA HIS A 161 4.05 -15.46 -23.29
C HIS A 161 2.77 -15.35 -24.11
N VAL A 162 1.96 -14.30 -23.85
CA VAL A 162 0.68 -14.09 -24.57
C VAL A 162 0.89 -13.80 -26.05
N MET A 163 1.98 -13.12 -26.41
CA MET A 163 2.26 -12.70 -27.79
C MET A 163 3.22 -13.64 -28.53
N GLY A 164 3.69 -14.71 -27.90
CA GLY A 164 4.62 -15.68 -28.52
C GLY A 164 6.01 -15.12 -28.81
N PHE A 165 6.53 -14.24 -27.95
CA PHE A 165 7.86 -13.62 -28.09
C PHE A 165 8.99 -14.39 -27.37
N CYS A 166 8.67 -15.52 -26.74
CA CYS A 166 9.60 -16.35 -25.97
C CYS A 166 9.58 -17.82 -26.39
#